data_AF-A0AAD2WW22-F1
#
_entry.id   AF-A0AAD2WW22-F1
#
_cell.length_a   1.000
_cell.length_b   1.000
_cell.length_c   1.000
_cell.angle_alpha   90.00
_cell.angle_beta   90.00
_cell.angle_gamma   90.00
#
_symmetry.space_group_name_H-M   'P 1'
#
loop_
_entity.id
_entity.type
_entity.pdbx_description
1 polymer ?
#
loop_
_entity_poly.entity_id
_entity_poly.type
_entity_poly.pdbx_seq_one_letter_code
_entity_poly.pdbx_strand_id
1 'polypeptide(L)'
;MVCVDFIDQKVYSEAEGLFVSDLDLGIKGLIRARYPFALDSDFISYGNLSHYCMNYLDEIVQRANQKNEKIKYNVTTLMKEEEKPFNVEERLNKQATIGQRIADDVARFGGSWTFIIVFVSIMAIWMLVNIMKPFGIQFDPYPFILLNLALSTIAAIQAPLIMMSQNRAADYDRLQARNDFNVNKTSELEIRLLHEKIDHMVQQDQFELLEIQKLQTEMLVSLGNQLAQLKQLQK
;
A
#
# COMPACT_ATOMS: atom_id res chain seq x y z
N MET A 1 -27.53 1.32 54.57
CA MET A 1 -27.60 -0.07 55.10
C MET A 1 -26.15 -0.54 55.33
N VAL A 2 -25.91 -1.67 56.00
CA VAL A 2 -24.54 -2.24 56.11
C VAL A 2 -24.47 -3.47 55.21
N CYS A 3 -23.42 -3.53 54.39
CA CYS A 3 -23.17 -4.56 53.38
C CYS A 3 -21.86 -5.28 53.72
N VAL A 4 -21.73 -6.55 53.31
CA VAL A 4 -20.51 -7.34 53.50
C VAL A 4 -19.80 -7.42 52.16
N ASP A 5 -18.52 -7.03 52.13
CA ASP A 5 -17.70 -7.19 50.93
C ASP A 5 -17.40 -8.67 50.70
N PHE A 6 -17.71 -9.18 49.50
CA PHE A 6 -17.57 -10.61 49.21
C PHE A 6 -16.10 -11.08 49.12
N ILE A 7 -15.14 -10.16 49.00
CA ILE A 7 -13.70 -10.45 48.86
C ILE A 7 -13.02 -10.56 50.23
N ASP A 8 -13.19 -9.55 51.08
CA ASP A 8 -12.51 -9.48 52.38
C ASP A 8 -13.41 -9.84 53.58
N GLN A 9 -14.70 -10.07 53.34
CA GLN A 9 -15.74 -10.38 54.33
C GLN A 9 -15.91 -9.33 55.44
N LYS A 10 -15.42 -8.10 55.23
CA LYS A 10 -15.62 -7.00 56.18
C LYS A 10 -16.95 -6.30 55.94
N VAL A 11 -17.45 -5.70 57.01
CA VAL A 11 -18.69 -4.92 57.00
C VAL A 11 -18.35 -3.50 56.58
N TYR A 12 -19.01 -3.04 55.52
CA TYR A 12 -18.89 -1.70 54.97
C TYR A 12 -20.26 -1.05 54.93
N SER A 13 -20.29 0.27 55.01
CA SER A 13 -21.49 1.04 54.69
C SER A 13 -21.86 0.84 53.23
N GLU A 14 -23.15 0.80 52.90
CA GLU A 14 -23.62 0.71 51.51
C GLU A 14 -23.07 1.82 50.61
N ALA A 15 -22.67 2.96 51.18
CA ALA A 15 -22.01 4.06 50.47
C ALA A 15 -20.52 3.83 50.18
N GLU A 16 -19.93 2.73 50.65
CA GLU A 16 -18.49 2.41 50.57
C GLU A 16 -18.14 1.44 49.43
N GLY A 17 -19.10 1.16 48.55
CA GLY A 17 -18.92 0.20 47.48
C GLY A 17 -20.07 0.17 46.48
N LEU A 18 -20.04 -0.84 45.63
CA LEU A 18 -21.01 -1.08 44.58
C LEU A 18 -21.42 -2.55 44.58
N PHE A 19 -22.62 -2.84 44.08
CA PHE A 19 -22.99 -4.21 43.78
C PHE A 19 -22.30 -4.66 42.50
N VAL A 20 -21.96 -5.95 42.42
CA VAL A 20 -21.35 -6.53 41.23
C VAL A 20 -22.21 -6.27 40.01
N SER A 21 -23.55 -6.25 40.12
CA SER A 21 -24.49 -5.89 39.04
C SER A 21 -24.18 -4.56 38.34
N ASP A 22 -23.65 -3.59 39.07
CA ASP A 22 -23.50 -2.21 38.60
C ASP A 22 -22.10 -1.96 38.01
N LEU A 23 -21.18 -2.92 38.17
CA LEU A 23 -19.84 -2.87 37.60
C LEU A 23 -19.84 -3.02 36.09
N ASP A 24 -18.86 -2.40 35.45
CA ASP A 24 -18.59 -2.58 34.03
C ASP A 24 -18.29 -4.05 33.68
N LEU A 25 -18.65 -4.47 32.47
CA LEU A 25 -18.51 -5.86 32.02
C LEU A 25 -17.06 -6.36 32.10
N GLY A 26 -16.10 -5.47 31.81
CA GLY A 26 -14.67 -5.78 31.89
C GLY A 26 -14.22 -6.16 33.29
N ILE A 27 -14.57 -5.35 34.28
CA ILE A 27 -14.26 -5.59 35.70
C ILE A 27 -15.00 -6.83 36.23
N LYS A 28 -16.29 -6.99 35.88
CA LYS A 28 -17.04 -8.23 36.20
C LYS A 28 -16.32 -9.48 35.70
N GLY A 29 -15.79 -9.43 34.48
CA GLY A 29 -15.03 -10.53 33.88
C GLY A 29 -13.81 -10.90 34.72
N LEU A 30 -13.01 -9.91 35.13
CA LEU A 30 -11.83 -10.13 35.99
C LEU A 30 -12.19 -10.67 37.37
N ILE A 31 -13.24 -10.12 37.98
CA ILE A 31 -13.72 -10.57 39.29
C ILE A 31 -14.20 -12.03 39.20
N ARG A 32 -15.02 -12.38 38.20
CA ARG A 32 -15.54 -13.74 38.01
C ARG A 32 -14.45 -14.74 37.62
N ALA A 33 -13.38 -14.31 36.96
CA ALA A 33 -12.23 -15.16 36.68
C ALA A 33 -11.49 -15.57 37.96
N ARG A 34 -11.46 -14.69 38.98
CA ARG A 34 -10.82 -14.95 40.28
C ARG A 34 -11.78 -15.59 41.29
N TYR A 35 -13.04 -15.20 41.26
CA TYR A 35 -14.13 -15.65 42.15
C TYR A 35 -15.31 -16.15 41.31
N PRO A 36 -15.29 -17.43 40.88
CA PRO A 36 -16.32 -17.99 40.00
C PRO A 36 -17.72 -18.02 40.60
N PHE A 37 -17.82 -17.95 41.93
CA PHE A 37 -19.07 -17.98 42.69
C PHE A 37 -19.66 -16.60 42.97
N ALA A 38 -19.02 -15.52 42.50
CA ALA A 38 -19.52 -14.16 42.69
C ALA A 38 -20.86 -13.97 41.97
N LEU A 39 -21.90 -13.63 42.73
CA LEU A 39 -23.25 -13.34 42.26
C LEU A 39 -23.39 -11.84 41.94
N ASP A 40 -24.33 -11.49 41.06
CA ASP A 40 -24.58 -10.08 40.72
C ASP A 40 -25.11 -9.25 41.91
N SER A 41 -25.63 -9.92 42.93
CA SER A 41 -26.08 -9.31 44.19
C SER A 41 -24.96 -9.08 45.21
N ASP A 42 -23.72 -9.52 44.93
CA ASP A 42 -22.61 -9.40 45.87
C ASP A 42 -22.08 -7.96 45.90
N PHE A 43 -21.63 -7.50 47.07
CA PHE A 43 -21.14 -6.13 47.28
C PHE A 43 -19.62 -6.10 47.29
N ILE A 44 -19.00 -5.11 46.64
CA ILE A 44 -17.55 -4.87 46.66
C ILE A 44 -17.24 -3.47 47.16
N SER A 45 -16.30 -3.35 48.10
CA SER A 45 -15.84 -2.05 48.59
C SER A 45 -14.99 -1.32 47.53
N TYR A 46 -15.02 0.02 47.55
CA TYR A 46 -14.21 0.84 46.64
C TYR A 46 -12.69 0.59 46.77
N GLY A 47 -12.21 0.20 47.95
CA GLY A 47 -10.80 -0.13 48.18
C GLY A 47 -10.38 -1.38 47.40
N ASN A 48 -11.16 -2.46 47.50
CA ASN A 48 -10.91 -3.69 46.75
C ASN A 48 -11.18 -3.48 45.25
N LEU A 49 -12.23 -2.75 44.90
CA LEU A 49 -12.58 -2.44 43.51
C LEU A 49 -11.45 -1.68 42.78
N SER A 50 -10.82 -0.70 43.43
CA SER A 50 -9.74 0.10 42.83
C SER A 50 -8.55 -0.75 42.34
N HIS A 51 -8.21 -1.81 43.08
CA HIS A 51 -7.15 -2.75 42.67
C HIS A 51 -7.53 -3.51 41.39
N TYR A 52 -8.78 -3.94 41.26
CA TYR A 52 -9.26 -4.61 40.04
C TYR A 52 -9.38 -3.63 38.86
N CYS A 53 -9.79 -2.38 39.08
CA CYS A 53 -9.79 -1.34 38.05
C CYS A 53 -8.38 -1.09 37.50
N MET A 54 -7.35 -1.03 38.36
CA MET A 54 -5.97 -0.81 37.94
C MET A 54 -5.43 -1.98 37.10
N ASN A 55 -5.68 -3.22 37.55
CA ASN A 55 -5.28 -4.41 36.79
C ASN A 55 -6.01 -4.49 35.44
N TYR A 56 -7.27 -4.07 35.37
CA TYR A 56 -8.02 -4.02 34.12
C TYR A 56 -7.44 -2.99 33.14
N LEU A 57 -7.05 -1.81 33.62
CA LEU A 57 -6.38 -0.80 32.80
C LEU A 57 -5.06 -1.31 32.22
N ASP A 58 -4.23 -1.97 33.02
CA ASP A 58 -2.99 -2.59 32.54
C ASP A 58 -3.27 -3.65 31.46
N GLU A 59 -4.33 -4.44 31.61
CA GLU A 59 -4.72 -5.44 30.63
C GLU A 59 -5.15 -4.81 29.29
N ILE A 60 -5.93 -3.72 29.32
CA ILE A 60 -6.31 -2.97 28.12
C ILE A 60 -5.06 -2.46 27.40
N VAL A 61 -4.13 -1.82 28.12
CA VAL A 61 -2.90 -1.27 27.55
C VAL A 61 -2.03 -2.37 26.93
N GLN A 62 -1.89 -3.53 27.59
CA GLN A 62 -1.14 -4.65 27.04
C GLN A 62 -1.79 -5.25 25.78
N ARG A 63 -3.12 -5.39 25.78
CA ARG A 63 -3.86 -5.86 24.60
C ARG A 63 -3.68 -4.92 23.41
N ALA A 64 -3.76 -3.60 23.62
CA ALA A 64 -3.53 -2.59 22.58
C ALA A 64 -2.10 -2.69 21.99
N ASN A 65 -1.08 -2.81 22.84
CA ASN A 65 0.31 -2.96 22.40
C ASN A 65 0.56 -4.25 21.61
N GLN A 66 0.03 -5.39 22.06
CA GLN A 66 0.14 -6.65 21.32
C GLN A 66 -0.55 -6.57 19.95
N LYS A 67 -1.68 -5.86 19.88
CA LYS A 67 -2.42 -5.69 18.63
C LYS A 67 -1.64 -4.88 17.61
N ASN A 68 -0.99 -3.80 18.05
CA ASN A 68 -0.11 -2.97 17.22
C ASN A 68 1.06 -3.76 16.61
N GLU A 69 1.73 -4.61 17.40
CA GLU A 69 2.81 -5.47 16.90
C GLU A 69 2.32 -6.50 15.87
N LYS A 70 1.14 -7.11 16.08
CA LYS A 70 0.53 -8.02 15.09
C LYS A 70 0.20 -7.31 13.77
N ILE A 71 -0.32 -6.08 13.84
CA ILE A 71 -0.63 -5.28 12.65
C ILE A 71 0.64 -5.00 11.85
N LYS A 72 1.71 -4.57 12.54
CA LYS A 72 3.03 -4.30 11.94
C LYS A 72 3.61 -5.53 11.24
N TYR A 73 3.50 -6.70 11.86
CA TYR A 73 3.92 -7.96 11.24
C TYR A 73 3.11 -8.25 9.97
N ASN A 74 1.78 -8.21 10.05
CA ASN A 74 0.90 -8.53 8.91
C ASN A 74 1.12 -7.58 7.73
N VAL A 75 1.31 -6.28 7.96
CA VAL A 75 1.59 -5.32 6.87
C VAL A 75 2.91 -5.66 6.18
N THR A 76 3.95 -6.01 6.96
CA THR A 76 5.28 -6.32 6.41
C THR A 76 5.28 -7.62 5.58
N THR A 77 4.48 -8.61 5.99
CA THR A 77 4.38 -9.88 5.26
C THR A 77 3.55 -9.76 3.99
N LEU A 78 2.43 -9.02 4.03
CA LEU A 78 1.53 -8.88 2.89
C LEU A 78 2.15 -8.04 1.76
N MET A 79 2.94 -7.01 2.09
CA MET A 79 3.65 -6.19 1.09
C MET A 79 4.75 -6.94 0.32
N LYS A 80 5.19 -8.11 0.80
CA LYS A 80 6.31 -8.85 0.20
C LYS A 80 5.88 -9.80 -0.92
N GLU A 81 4.58 -10.04 -1.05
CA GLU A 81 4.02 -11.16 -1.81
C GLU A 81 3.24 -10.74 -3.07
N GLU A 82 2.93 -9.44 -3.23
CA GLU A 82 2.21 -8.96 -4.41
C GLU A 82 3.12 -8.86 -5.66
N GLU A 83 2.55 -9.25 -6.80
CA GLU A 83 3.21 -9.43 -8.09
C GLU A 83 4.14 -8.25 -8.41
N LYS A 84 5.45 -8.51 -8.37
CA LYS A 84 6.45 -7.51 -8.76
C LYS A 84 6.10 -6.97 -10.15
N PRO A 85 6.13 -5.65 -10.36
CA PRO A 85 6.01 -5.07 -11.68
C PRO A 85 7.05 -5.73 -12.59
N PHE A 86 6.59 -6.41 -13.64
CA PHE A 86 7.48 -7.08 -14.57
C PHE A 86 7.97 -6.08 -15.62
N ASN A 87 9.20 -6.26 -16.09
CA ASN A 87 9.75 -5.42 -17.14
C ASN A 87 9.12 -5.80 -18.50
N VAL A 88 8.32 -4.90 -19.08
CA VAL A 88 7.63 -5.08 -20.36
C VAL A 88 8.64 -5.24 -21.50
N GLU A 89 9.75 -4.49 -21.46
CA GLU A 89 10.82 -4.54 -22.46
C GLU A 89 11.47 -5.93 -22.49
N GLU A 90 11.74 -6.51 -21.32
CA GLU A 90 12.38 -7.82 -21.21
C GLU A 90 11.49 -8.94 -21.79
N ARG A 91 10.17 -8.89 -21.54
CA ARG A 91 9.22 -9.86 -22.11
C ARG A 91 9.13 -9.76 -23.63
N LEU A 92 9.07 -8.53 -24.16
CA LEU A 92 8.99 -8.30 -25.60
C LEU A 92 10.28 -8.69 -26.31
N ASN A 93 11.44 -8.36 -25.74
CA ASN A 93 12.73 -8.64 -26.35
C ASN A 93 13.08 -10.15 -26.35
N LYS A 94 12.58 -10.91 -25.35
CA LYS A 94 12.67 -12.38 -25.33
C LYS A 94 11.85 -13.06 -26.43
N GLN A 95 10.77 -12.42 -26.88
CA GLN A 95 9.89 -12.94 -27.94
C GLN A 95 10.21 -12.36 -29.32
N ALA A 96 11.12 -11.38 -29.41
CA ALA A 96 11.46 -10.71 -30.65
C ALA A 96 12.19 -11.63 -31.63
N THR A 97 11.66 -11.73 -32.84
CA THR A 97 12.25 -12.47 -33.95
C THR A 97 13.49 -11.77 -34.51
N ILE A 98 14.34 -12.50 -35.24
CA ILE A 98 15.53 -11.95 -35.89
C ILE A 98 15.16 -10.81 -36.85
N GLY A 99 14.08 -10.96 -37.63
CA GLY A 99 13.62 -9.92 -38.55
C GLY A 99 13.17 -8.64 -37.85
N GLN A 100 12.52 -8.76 -36.69
CA GLN A 100 12.14 -7.59 -35.88
C GLN A 100 13.38 -6.89 -35.32
N ARG A 101 14.40 -7.62 -34.85
CA ARG A 101 15.66 -7.03 -34.37
C ARG A 101 16.35 -6.21 -35.46
N ILE A 102 16.44 -6.75 -36.67
CA ILE A 102 17.03 -6.06 -37.83
C ILE A 102 16.19 -4.82 -38.21
N ALA A 103 14.87 -4.93 -38.20
CA ALA A 103 13.99 -3.81 -38.50
C ALA A 103 14.16 -2.64 -37.51
N ASP A 104 14.32 -2.93 -36.20
CA ASP A 104 14.57 -1.90 -35.19
C ASP A 104 15.90 -1.20 -35.38
N ASP A 105 16.97 -1.95 -35.67
CA ASP A 105 18.30 -1.39 -35.89
C ASP A 105 18.31 -0.49 -37.13
N VAL A 106 17.66 -0.93 -38.22
CA VAL A 106 17.52 -0.15 -39.44
C VAL A 106 16.63 1.07 -39.23
N ALA A 107 15.54 0.97 -38.46
CA ALA A 107 14.68 2.11 -38.14
C ALA A 107 15.41 3.15 -37.26
N ARG A 108 16.19 2.71 -36.26
CA ARG A 108 17.04 3.60 -35.44
C ARG A 108 18.08 4.32 -36.28
N PHE A 109 18.72 3.61 -37.21
CA PHE A 109 19.71 4.21 -38.10
C PHE A 109 19.06 5.17 -39.10
N GLY A 110 17.96 4.78 -39.73
CA GLY A 110 17.22 5.58 -40.70
C GLY A 110 16.57 6.83 -40.11
N GLY A 111 16.25 6.83 -38.82
CA GLY A 111 15.72 8.00 -38.09
C GLY A 111 16.77 9.02 -37.62
N SER A 112 18.06 8.80 -37.91
CA SER A 112 19.14 9.69 -37.46
C SER A 112 19.43 10.81 -38.45
N TRP A 113 19.71 12.01 -37.91
CA TRP A 113 20.18 13.16 -38.70
C TRP A 113 21.49 12.88 -39.45
N THR A 114 22.38 12.07 -38.87
CA THR A 114 23.64 11.68 -39.51
C THR A 114 23.41 10.85 -40.78
N PHE A 115 22.39 9.99 -40.79
CA PHE A 115 22.03 9.19 -41.96
C PHE A 115 21.58 10.09 -43.12
N ILE A 116 20.73 11.08 -42.85
CA ILE A 116 20.23 12.03 -43.85
C ILE A 116 21.40 12.79 -44.50
N ILE A 117 22.35 13.31 -43.70
CA ILE A 117 23.49 14.07 -44.20
C ILE A 117 24.42 13.20 -45.06
N VAL A 118 24.73 11.98 -44.62
CA VAL A 118 25.56 11.04 -45.38
C VAL A 118 24.88 10.65 -46.69
N PHE A 119 23.58 10.37 -46.65
CA PHE A 119 22.79 9.98 -47.82
C PHE A 119 22.77 11.07 -48.90
N VAL A 120 22.48 12.32 -48.51
CA VAL A 120 22.53 13.48 -49.41
C VAL A 120 23.94 13.70 -49.97
N SER A 121 24.97 13.52 -49.16
CA SER A 121 26.37 13.66 -49.58
C SER A 121 26.75 12.62 -50.64
N ILE A 122 26.37 11.35 -50.44
CA ILE A 122 26.59 10.28 -51.42
C ILE A 122 25.89 10.58 -52.73
N MET A 123 24.63 11.05 -52.68
CA MET A 123 23.91 11.46 -53.90
C MET A 123 24.63 12.60 -54.63
N ALA A 124 25.09 13.62 -53.90
CA ALA A 124 25.83 14.75 -54.49
C ALA A 124 27.14 14.28 -55.15
N ILE A 125 27.89 13.39 -54.49
CA ILE A 125 29.12 12.80 -55.03
C ILE A 125 28.82 11.98 -56.30
N TRP A 126 27.77 11.16 -56.29
CA TRP A 126 27.37 10.35 -57.44
C TRP A 126 27.05 11.21 -58.66
N MET A 127 26.28 12.28 -58.46
CA MET A 127 25.97 13.24 -59.53
C MET A 127 27.23 13.92 -60.05
N LEU A 128 28.11 14.39 -59.15
CA LEU A 128 29.35 15.09 -59.52
C LEU A 128 30.31 14.19 -60.32
N VAL A 129 30.48 12.92 -59.91
CA VAL A 129 31.30 11.93 -60.63
C VAL A 129 30.76 11.70 -62.05
N ASN A 130 29.44 11.56 -62.21
CA ASN A 130 28.83 11.32 -63.52
C ASN A 130 28.83 12.55 -64.44
N ILE A 131 28.76 13.76 -63.88
CA ILE A 131 28.85 15.02 -64.64
C ILE A 131 30.28 15.28 -65.10
N MET A 132 31.27 15.10 -64.22
CA MET A 132 32.67 15.45 -64.51
C MET A 132 33.38 14.43 -65.42
N LYS A 133 32.80 13.22 -65.61
CA LYS A 133 33.33 12.17 -66.48
C LYS A 133 34.84 11.91 -66.29
N PRO A 134 35.32 11.72 -65.04
CA PRO A 134 36.76 11.66 -64.75
C PRO A 134 37.51 10.53 -65.50
N PHE A 135 36.80 9.51 -65.97
CA PHE A 135 37.35 8.37 -66.72
C PHE A 135 36.94 8.33 -68.21
N GLY A 136 36.35 9.42 -68.74
CA GLY A 136 35.89 9.49 -70.13
C GLY A 136 34.64 8.66 -70.45
N ILE A 137 34.11 7.90 -69.49
CA ILE A 137 32.90 7.08 -69.61
C ILE A 137 31.80 7.65 -68.70
N GLN A 138 30.57 7.72 -69.20
CA GLN A 138 29.39 8.19 -68.46
C GLN A 138 28.63 6.96 -67.96
N PHE A 139 28.72 6.66 -66.67
CA PHE A 139 28.07 5.48 -66.10
C PHE A 139 26.55 5.68 -65.94
N ASP A 140 26.14 6.89 -65.55
CA ASP A 140 24.74 7.28 -65.36
C ASP A 140 24.52 8.72 -65.90
N PRO A 141 24.29 8.89 -67.22
CA PRO A 141 24.06 10.20 -67.82
C PRO A 141 22.80 10.88 -67.27
N TYR A 142 22.77 12.21 -67.25
CA TYR A 142 21.56 12.97 -66.94
C TYR A 142 20.42 12.49 -67.85
N PRO A 143 19.26 12.03 -67.32
CA PRO A 143 18.66 12.37 -66.01
C PRO A 143 18.90 11.37 -64.83
N PHE A 144 20.00 10.63 -64.80
CA PHE A 144 20.40 9.69 -63.72
C PHE A 144 19.41 8.54 -63.46
N ILE A 145 19.19 7.69 -64.46
CA ILE A 145 18.20 6.60 -64.41
C ILE A 145 18.56 5.53 -63.36
N LEU A 146 19.86 5.23 -63.19
CA LEU A 146 20.30 4.19 -62.25
C LEU A 146 20.17 4.67 -60.81
N LEU A 147 20.54 5.93 -60.54
CA LEU A 147 20.32 6.55 -59.23
C LEU A 147 18.83 6.56 -58.87
N ASN A 148 17.98 6.95 -59.82
CA ASN A 148 16.54 6.98 -59.59
C ASN A 148 15.95 5.59 -59.31
N LEU A 149 16.40 4.57 -60.04
CA LEU A 149 15.99 3.17 -59.81
C LEU A 149 16.39 2.71 -58.39
N ALA A 150 17.63 2.98 -57.98
CA ALA A 150 18.13 2.60 -56.66
C ALA A 150 17.34 3.28 -55.53
N LEU A 151 17.10 4.60 -55.64
CA LEU A 151 16.29 5.36 -54.68
C LEU A 151 14.87 4.80 -54.56
N SER A 152 14.26 4.47 -55.69
CA SER A 152 12.89 3.91 -55.72
C SER A 152 12.82 2.56 -55.02
N THR A 153 13.82 1.68 -55.23
CA THR A 153 13.89 0.39 -54.54
C THR A 153 14.11 0.55 -53.03
N ILE A 154 15.00 1.47 -52.62
CA ILE A 154 15.25 1.75 -51.19
C ILE A 154 13.97 2.28 -50.52
N ALA A 155 13.28 3.23 -51.16
CA ALA A 155 12.03 3.78 -50.64
C ALA A 155 10.93 2.72 -50.52
N ALA A 156 10.84 1.81 -51.49
CA ALA A 156 9.86 0.72 -51.46
C ALA A 156 10.07 -0.24 -50.28
N ILE A 157 11.32 -0.51 -49.90
CA ILE A 157 11.66 -1.36 -48.74
C ILE A 157 11.52 -0.59 -47.42
N GLN A 158 11.73 0.73 -47.43
CA GLN A 158 11.60 1.56 -46.22
C GLN A 158 10.18 1.56 -45.65
N ALA A 159 9.14 1.69 -46.47
CA ALA A 159 7.78 1.83 -45.96
C ALA A 159 7.32 0.61 -45.10
N PRO A 160 7.50 -0.65 -45.52
CA PRO A 160 7.21 -1.82 -44.68
C PRO A 160 8.07 -1.90 -43.43
N LEU A 161 9.35 -1.52 -43.51
CA LEU A 161 10.27 -1.56 -42.37
C LEU A 161 9.88 -0.53 -41.30
N ILE A 162 9.54 0.69 -41.73
CA ILE A 162 8.97 1.73 -40.87
C ILE A 162 7.69 1.20 -40.23
N MET A 163 6.76 0.64 -41.01
CA MET A 163 5.50 0.10 -40.50
C MET A 163 5.72 -1.05 -39.50
N MET A 164 6.70 -1.93 -39.73
CA MET A 164 7.07 -2.99 -38.78
C MET A 164 7.60 -2.41 -37.46
N SER A 165 8.46 -1.40 -37.53
CA SER A 165 8.98 -0.71 -36.33
C SER A 165 7.87 0.02 -35.56
N GLN A 166 6.92 0.64 -36.28
CA GLN A 166 5.77 1.32 -35.69
C GLN A 166 4.80 0.34 -35.02
N ASN A 167 4.47 -0.78 -35.66
CA ASN A 167 3.64 -1.83 -35.06
C ASN A 167 4.27 -2.34 -33.76
N ARG A 168 5.59 -2.48 -33.73
CA ARG A 168 6.32 -2.94 -32.55
C ARG A 168 6.35 -1.91 -31.43
N ALA A 169 6.52 -0.62 -31.75
CA ALA A 169 6.38 0.46 -30.79
C ALA A 169 4.96 0.52 -30.19
N ALA A 170 3.92 0.39 -31.03
CA ALA A 170 2.54 0.36 -30.58
C ALA A 170 2.22 -0.87 -29.69
N ASP A 171 2.79 -2.04 -29.99
CA ASP A 171 2.66 -3.22 -29.13
C ASP A 171 3.33 -3.02 -27.76
N TYR A 172 4.50 -2.37 -27.73
CA TYR A 172 5.17 -1.97 -26.49
C TYR A 172 4.28 -1.03 -25.67
N ASP A 173 3.81 0.06 -26.28
CA ASP A 173 2.96 1.06 -25.62
C ASP A 173 1.68 0.44 -25.08
N ARG A 174 1.04 -0.47 -25.84
CA ARG A 174 -0.17 -1.18 -25.40
C ARG A 174 0.11 -2.08 -24.20
N LEU A 175 1.21 -2.83 -24.21
CA LEU A 175 1.56 -3.71 -23.09
C LEU A 175 1.98 -2.92 -21.85
N GLN A 176 2.70 -1.82 -22.03
CA GLN A 176 3.06 -0.90 -20.96
C GLN A 176 1.81 -0.29 -20.33
N ALA A 177 0.89 0.24 -21.14
CA ALA A 177 -0.38 0.78 -20.64
C ALA A 177 -1.22 -0.26 -19.88
N ARG A 178 -1.22 -1.53 -20.33
CA ARG A 178 -1.91 -2.62 -19.63
C ARG A 178 -1.25 -2.97 -18.31
N ASN A 179 0.08 -2.98 -18.26
CA ASN A 179 0.84 -3.20 -17.03
C ASN A 179 0.55 -2.08 -16.02
N ASP A 180 0.65 -0.82 -16.45
CA ASP A 180 0.40 0.35 -15.61
C ASP A 180 -1.05 0.37 -15.11
N PHE A 181 -2.02 0.01 -15.97
CA PHE A 181 -3.42 -0.14 -15.56
C PHE A 181 -3.60 -1.19 -14.47
N ASN A 182 -2.98 -2.37 -14.62
CA ASN A 182 -3.08 -3.44 -13.63
C ASN A 182 -2.44 -3.02 -12.30
N VAL A 183 -1.24 -2.44 -12.33
CA VAL A 183 -0.56 -1.93 -11.12
C VAL A 183 -1.43 -0.89 -10.43
N ASN A 184 -1.96 0.09 -11.17
CA ASN A 184 -2.81 1.12 -10.59
C ASN A 184 -4.09 0.55 -9.98
N LYS A 185 -4.71 -0.45 -10.62
CA LYS A 185 -5.90 -1.12 -10.08
C LYS A 185 -5.58 -1.90 -8.79
N THR A 186 -4.44 -2.59 -8.74
CA THR A 186 -3.99 -3.29 -7.54
C THR A 186 -3.73 -2.30 -6.41
N SER A 187 -3.01 -1.22 -6.68
CA SER A 187 -2.77 -0.15 -5.70
C SER A 187 -4.07 0.51 -5.22
N GLU A 188 -5.06 0.73 -6.09
CA GLU A 188 -6.38 1.24 -5.69
C GLU A 188 -7.08 0.29 -4.69
N LEU A 189 -7.03 -1.02 -4.95
CA LEU A 189 -7.60 -2.04 -4.08
C LEU A 189 -6.85 -2.12 -2.74
N GLU A 190 -5.52 -2.12 -2.76
CA GLU A 190 -4.69 -2.08 -1.55
C GLU A 190 -5.01 -0.85 -0.68
N ILE A 191 -5.08 0.34 -1.28
CA ILE A 191 -5.43 1.58 -0.58
C ILE A 191 -6.83 1.48 0.04
N ARG A 192 -7.81 0.95 -0.71
CA ARG A 192 -9.18 0.76 -0.20
C ARG A 192 -9.20 -0.19 1.00
N LEU A 193 -8.51 -1.31 0.92
CA LEU A 193 -8.41 -2.30 2.00
C LEU A 193 -7.69 -1.73 3.23
N LEU A 194 -6.62 -0.96 3.02
CA LEU A 194 -5.95 -0.24 4.10
C LEU A 194 -6.88 0.79 4.75
N HIS A 195 -7.68 1.50 3.98
CA HIS A 195 -8.65 2.47 4.50
C HIS A 195 -9.72 1.80 5.35
N GLU A 196 -10.32 0.71 4.86
CA GLU A 196 -11.31 -0.08 5.63
C GLU A 196 -10.72 -0.61 6.94
N LYS A 197 -9.47 -1.08 6.90
CA LYS A 197 -8.76 -1.55 8.09
C LYS A 197 -8.47 -0.41 9.08
N ILE A 198 -8.07 0.76 8.59
CA ILE A 198 -7.87 1.95 9.41
C ILE A 198 -9.19 2.36 10.07
N ASP A 199 -10.29 2.41 9.33
CA ASP A 199 -11.61 2.74 9.87
C ASP A 199 -12.02 1.77 10.97
N HIS A 200 -11.82 0.46 10.76
CA HIS A 200 -12.09 -0.55 11.78
C HIS A 200 -11.19 -0.37 13.03
N MET A 201 -9.91 -0.05 12.87
CA MET A 201 -9.01 0.24 13.99
C MET A 201 -9.45 1.49 14.74
N VAL A 202 -9.77 2.58 14.03
CA VAL A 202 -10.23 3.84 14.63
C VAL A 202 -11.52 3.63 15.41
N GLN A 203 -12.49 2.88 14.88
CA GLN A 203 -13.72 2.55 15.60
C GLN A 203 -13.42 1.77 16.89
N GLN A 204 -12.53 0.79 16.83
CA GLN A 204 -12.15 0.02 18.00
C GLN A 204 -11.43 0.88 19.05
N ASP A 205 -10.48 1.71 18.63
CA ASP A 205 -9.75 2.61 19.53
C ASP A 205 -10.71 3.60 20.22
N GLN A 206 -11.76 4.06 19.52
CA GLN A 206 -12.83 4.86 20.12
C GLN A 206 -13.58 4.10 21.22
N PHE A 207 -13.91 2.82 21.02
CA PHE A 207 -14.54 2.00 22.06
C PHE A 207 -13.62 1.81 23.27
N GLU A 208 -12.33 1.52 23.05
CA GLU A 208 -11.34 1.35 24.13
C GLU A 208 -11.16 2.66 24.93
N LEU A 209 -11.14 3.81 24.26
CA LEU A 209 -11.06 5.12 24.92
C LEU A 209 -12.31 5.42 25.76
N LEU A 210 -13.51 5.10 25.27
CA LEU A 210 -14.75 5.27 26.02
C LEU A 210 -14.79 4.38 27.27
N GLU A 211 -14.31 3.15 27.17
CA GLU A 211 -14.20 2.22 28.29
C GLU A 211 -13.23 2.76 29.35
N ILE A 212 -12.05 3.25 28.93
CA ILE A 212 -11.09 3.90 29.83
C ILE A 212 -11.71 5.14 30.51
N GLN A 213 -12.45 5.98 29.77
CA GLN A 213 -13.12 7.15 30.35
C GLN A 213 -14.20 6.77 31.38
N LYS A 214 -14.96 5.70 31.11
CA LYS A 214 -15.96 5.18 32.05
C LYS A 214 -15.29 4.71 33.34
N LEU A 215 -14.22 3.93 33.23
CA LEU A 215 -13.41 3.46 34.36
C LEU A 215 -12.81 4.63 35.18
N GLN A 216 -12.29 5.65 34.50
CA GLN A 216 -11.79 6.85 35.17
C GLN A 216 -12.89 7.59 35.93
N THR A 217 -14.09 7.67 35.35
CA THR A 217 -15.25 8.29 36.02
C THR A 217 -15.67 7.50 37.26
N GLU A 218 -15.71 6.17 37.17
CA GLU A 218 -16.00 5.28 38.29
C GLU A 218 -14.95 5.43 39.41
N MET A 219 -13.66 5.53 39.07
CA MET A 219 -12.59 5.81 40.04
C MET A 219 -12.69 7.21 40.65
N LEU A 220 -13.07 8.24 39.88
CA LEU A 220 -13.26 9.59 40.43
C LEU A 220 -14.42 9.62 41.44
N VAL A 221 -15.51 8.91 41.13
CA VAL A 221 -16.64 8.75 42.05
C VAL A 221 -16.21 7.99 43.31
N SER A 222 -15.46 6.90 43.17
CA SER A 222 -14.99 6.12 44.32
C SER A 222 -14.07 6.95 45.23
N LEU A 223 -13.10 7.67 44.66
CA LEU A 223 -12.21 8.58 45.38
C LEU A 223 -12.98 9.72 46.06
N GLY A 224 -13.96 10.30 45.36
CA GLY A 224 -14.83 11.34 45.92
C GLY A 224 -15.58 10.86 47.15
N ASN A 225 -16.13 9.65 47.10
CA ASN A 225 -16.83 9.03 48.23
C ASN A 225 -15.90 8.72 49.41
N GLN A 226 -14.70 8.18 49.14
CA GLN A 226 -13.67 7.94 50.16
C GLN A 226 -13.24 9.24 50.85
N LEU A 227 -13.02 10.31 50.10
CA LEU A 227 -12.66 11.63 50.66
C LEU A 227 -13.78 12.23 51.52
N ALA A 228 -15.04 12.07 51.10
CA ALA A 228 -16.20 12.51 51.87
C ALA A 228 -16.28 11.79 53.23
N GLN A 229 -15.96 10.50 53.26
CA GLN A 229 -15.95 9.70 54.49
C GLN A 229 -14.77 10.02 55.40
N LEU A 230 -13.57 10.22 54.87
CA LEU A 230 -12.43 10.68 55.67
C LEU A 230 -12.74 11.99 56.40
N LYS A 231 -13.47 12.91 55.74
CA LYS A 231 -13.96 14.14 56.38
C LYS A 231 -15.03 13.89 57.45
N GLN A 232 -15.83 12.83 57.34
CA GLN A 232 -16.80 12.46 58.38
C GLN A 232 -16.13 11.80 59.59
N LEU A 233 -15.06 11.02 59.38
CA LEU A 233 -14.28 10.38 60.45
C LEU A 233 -13.37 11.37 61.20
N GLN A 234 -13.07 12.53 60.63
CA GLN A 234 -12.33 13.62 61.29
C GLN A 234 -13.22 14.63 62.03
N LYS A 235 -14.53 14.40 62.10
CA LYS A 235 -15.51 15.21 62.85
C LYS A 235 -16.02 14.44 64.06
#